data_AF-A0A1I8NK24-F1
#
_entry.id   AF-A0A1I8NK24-F1
#
_cell.length_a   1.000
_cell.length_b   1.000
_cell.length_c   1.000
_cell.angle_alpha   90.00
_cell.angle_beta   90.00
_cell.angle_gamma   90.00
#
_symmetry.space_group_name_H-M   'P 1'
#
loop_
_entity.id
_entity.type
_entity.pdbx_description
1 polymer ?
#
loop_
_entity_poly.entity_id
_entity_poly.type
_entity_poly.pdbx_seq_one_letter_code
_entity_poly.pdbx_strand_id
1 'polypeptide(L)'
;MFHNRVCLGLAAFLVIIALTASPISADDAAAPTPCKGCSGEAMMDLIGKFEVKRKCWFDSNHHVIMKLKLWNLIALVEDFKMVITNNNAVVAEECKKEVALEKCDITDTDTASECLMENLKIVVAAYRDQEACHGKAIRSRLFTVAKKLLFGSFVGWGMMHPDC
;
A
#
# COMPACT_ATOMS: atom_id res chain seq x y z
N MET A 1 5.43 -73.56 -23.09
CA MET A 1 4.74 -72.35 -23.60
C MET A 1 4.32 -71.48 -22.42
N PHE A 2 5.21 -70.66 -21.86
CA PHE A 2 4.92 -69.87 -20.66
C PHE A 2 5.72 -68.56 -20.58
N HIS A 3 5.99 -67.86 -21.67
CA HIS A 3 6.76 -66.60 -21.63
C HIS A 3 6.22 -65.62 -22.68
N ASN A 4 4.97 -65.16 -22.55
CA ASN A 4 4.47 -64.11 -23.47
C ASN A 4 3.35 -63.21 -22.91
N ARG A 5 3.19 -63.11 -21.58
CA ARG A 5 2.07 -62.33 -20.99
C ARG A 5 2.45 -61.25 -19.97
N VAL A 6 3.74 -60.93 -19.80
CA VAL A 6 4.16 -59.95 -18.77
C VAL A 6 4.52 -58.57 -19.34
N CYS A 7 4.70 -58.41 -20.65
CA CYS A 7 5.17 -57.13 -21.20
C CYS A 7 4.07 -56.09 -21.50
N LEU A 8 2.79 -56.44 -21.41
CA LEU A 8 1.69 -55.53 -21.77
C LEU A 8 1.14 -54.70 -20.59
N GLY A 9 1.50 -55.04 -19.34
CA GLY A 9 1.01 -54.32 -18.15
C GLY A 9 1.82 -53.09 -17.76
N LEU A 10 3.10 -53.00 -18.15
CA LEU A 10 4.01 -51.91 -17.74
C LEU A 10 3.92 -50.67 -18.63
N ALA A 11 3.43 -50.79 -19.87
CA ALA A 11 3.29 -49.66 -20.78
C ALA A 11 2.07 -48.78 -20.46
N ALA A 12 1.01 -49.35 -19.87
CA ALA A 12 -0.22 -48.60 -19.56
C ALA A 12 -0.08 -47.71 -18.31
N PHE A 13 0.81 -48.04 -17.38
CA PHE A 13 1.00 -47.26 -16.16
C PHE A 13 1.89 -46.02 -16.36
N LEU A 14 2.79 -46.04 -17.35
CA LEU A 14 3.66 -44.91 -17.68
C LEU A 14 2.95 -43.80 -18.49
N VAL A 15 1.89 -44.14 -19.22
CA VAL A 15 1.12 -43.14 -20.00
C VAL A 15 0.19 -42.31 -19.10
N ILE A 16 -0.28 -42.88 -17.99
CA ILE A 16 -1.16 -42.15 -17.04
C ILE A 16 -0.37 -41.13 -16.21
N ILE A 17 0.91 -41.40 -15.89
CA ILE A 17 1.77 -40.46 -15.16
C ILE A 17 2.22 -39.29 -16.06
N ALA A 18 2.34 -39.52 -17.37
CA ALA A 18 2.66 -38.44 -18.33
C ALA A 18 1.47 -37.52 -18.64
N LEU A 19 0.23 -37.94 -18.36
CA LEU A 19 -0.99 -37.14 -18.56
C LEU A 19 -1.42 -36.33 -17.31
N THR A 20 -0.81 -36.58 -16.14
CA THR A 20 -1.05 -35.79 -14.91
C THR A 20 0.11 -34.85 -14.56
N ALA A 21 1.26 -34.97 -15.23
CA ALA A 21 2.33 -33.99 -15.18
C ALA A 21 2.06 -32.87 -16.19
N SER A 22 0.95 -32.15 -16.01
CA SER A 22 0.86 -30.79 -16.56
C SER A 22 2.03 -29.99 -15.99
N PRO A 23 2.81 -29.27 -16.81
CA PRO A 23 3.75 -28.32 -16.26
C PRO A 23 2.95 -27.33 -15.41
N ILE A 24 3.33 -27.20 -14.14
CA ILE A 24 2.91 -26.08 -13.29
C ILE A 24 3.60 -24.85 -13.88
N SER A 25 3.03 -24.35 -14.98
CA SER A 25 3.36 -23.09 -15.62
C SER A 25 2.10 -22.24 -15.52
N ALA A 26 2.01 -21.53 -14.42
CA ALA A 26 1.15 -20.38 -14.17
C ALA A 26 1.50 -19.94 -12.72
N ASP A 27 2.23 -18.88 -12.40
CA ASP A 27 2.34 -17.58 -13.07
C ASP A 27 1.05 -17.12 -13.74
N ASP A 28 -0.09 -17.59 -13.20
CA ASP A 28 -1.26 -16.74 -13.09
C ASP A 28 -0.88 -15.72 -12.02
N ALA A 29 -0.21 -14.66 -12.47
CA ALA A 29 -0.40 -13.36 -11.88
C ALA A 29 -1.90 -13.06 -11.99
N ALA A 30 -2.68 -13.66 -11.09
CA ALA A 30 -4.11 -13.48 -11.00
C ALA A 30 -4.32 -11.98 -11.03
N ALA A 31 -5.01 -11.51 -12.07
CA ALA A 31 -5.32 -10.10 -12.22
C ALA A 31 -5.82 -9.61 -10.85
N PRO A 32 -5.24 -8.54 -10.29
CA PRO A 32 -5.51 -8.15 -8.91
C PRO A 32 -7.01 -8.08 -8.73
N THR A 33 -7.55 -8.95 -7.87
CA THR A 33 -8.99 -9.05 -7.70
C THR A 33 -9.49 -7.67 -7.31
N PRO A 34 -10.42 -7.07 -8.06
CA PRO A 34 -10.85 -5.70 -7.78
C PRO A 34 -11.39 -5.64 -6.36
N CYS A 35 -10.69 -4.90 -5.50
CA CYS A 35 -11.02 -4.86 -4.08
C CYS A 35 -12.31 -4.07 -3.88
N LYS A 36 -13.35 -4.78 -3.43
CA LYS A 36 -14.67 -4.17 -3.25
C LYS A 36 -14.66 -3.23 -2.04
N GLY A 37 -14.85 -1.94 -2.31
CA GLY A 37 -14.95 -0.91 -1.28
C GLY A 37 -13.62 -0.52 -0.62
N CYS A 38 -12.49 -0.93 -1.21
CA CYS A 38 -11.16 -0.45 -0.81
C CYS A 38 -11.10 1.07 -0.75
N SER A 39 -10.38 1.59 0.23
CA SER A 39 -10.14 3.03 0.36
C SER A 39 -8.69 3.41 0.04
N GLY A 40 -7.76 2.47 -0.05
CA GLY A 40 -6.34 2.71 -0.31
C GLY A 40 -6.09 3.52 -1.58
N GLU A 41 -6.74 3.16 -2.69
CA GLU A 41 -6.58 3.88 -3.96
C GLU A 41 -7.04 5.34 -3.87
N ALA A 42 -8.21 5.58 -3.25
CA ALA A 42 -8.70 6.93 -3.02
C ALA A 42 -7.77 7.76 -2.11
N MET A 43 -7.03 7.11 -1.20
CA MET A 43 -6.00 7.80 -0.39
C MET A 43 -4.75 8.10 -1.21
N MET A 44 -4.33 7.20 -2.10
CA MET A 44 -3.24 7.45 -3.05
C MET A 44 -3.56 8.64 -3.97
N ASP A 45 -4.78 8.70 -4.50
CA ASP A 45 -5.26 9.83 -5.30
C ASP A 45 -5.20 11.16 -4.53
N LEU A 46 -5.59 11.14 -3.25
CA LEU A 46 -5.53 12.32 -2.40
C LEU A 46 -4.08 12.75 -2.16
N ILE A 47 -3.17 11.81 -1.91
CA ILE A 47 -1.74 12.09 -1.75
C ILE A 47 -1.13 12.66 -3.03
N GLY A 48 -1.50 12.15 -4.21
CA GLY A 48 -1.09 12.72 -5.49
C GLY A 48 -1.51 14.19 -5.62
N LYS A 49 -2.72 14.55 -5.15
CA LYS A 49 -3.17 15.95 -5.09
C LYS A 49 -2.36 16.78 -4.10
N PHE A 50 -2.03 16.23 -2.93
CA PHE A 50 -1.15 16.90 -1.97
C PHE A 50 0.20 17.23 -2.59
N GLU A 51 0.83 16.27 -3.27
CA GLU A 51 2.13 16.44 -3.88
C GLU A 51 2.16 17.57 -4.91
N VAL A 52 1.15 17.62 -5.79
CA VAL A 52 1.02 18.69 -6.80
C VAL A 52 0.96 20.07 -6.13
N LYS A 53 0.30 20.18 -4.98
CA LYS A 53 0.15 21.45 -4.24
C LYS A 53 1.29 21.74 -3.28
N ARG A 54 2.10 20.72 -2.92
CA ARG A 54 3.13 20.78 -1.87
C ARG A 54 4.04 21.99 -2.03
N LYS A 55 4.63 22.19 -3.22
CA LYS A 55 5.58 23.29 -3.45
C LYS A 55 4.98 24.67 -3.14
N CYS A 56 3.71 24.86 -3.46
CA CYS A 56 3.00 26.12 -3.18
C CYS A 56 2.63 26.23 -1.69
N TRP A 57 2.12 25.14 -1.10
CA TRP A 57 1.72 25.10 0.30
C TRP A 57 2.90 25.16 1.28
N PHE A 58 4.08 24.68 0.90
CA PHE A 58 5.27 24.65 1.75
C PHE A 58 6.27 25.76 1.43
N ASP A 59 5.87 26.78 0.67
CA ASP A 59 6.68 27.98 0.46
C ASP A 59 7.01 28.67 1.81
N SER A 60 8.32 28.76 2.09
CA SER A 60 8.91 29.34 3.29
C SER A 60 8.48 30.78 3.59
N ASN A 61 7.97 31.54 2.61
CA ASN A 61 7.44 32.90 2.80
C ASN A 61 6.35 33.00 3.91
N HIS A 62 5.72 31.88 4.30
CA HIS A 62 4.71 31.79 5.36
C HIS A 62 5.22 31.04 6.60
N HIS A 63 6.36 31.48 7.16
CA HIS A 63 7.10 30.82 8.24
C HIS A 63 6.28 30.40 9.49
N VAL A 64 5.19 31.10 9.84
CA VAL A 64 4.45 30.84 11.10
C VAL A 64 3.64 29.53 11.06
N ILE A 65 3.18 29.11 9.89
CA ILE A 65 2.35 27.89 9.73
C ILE A 65 3.21 26.69 9.31
N MET A 66 4.45 26.93 8.90
CA MET A 66 5.29 25.90 8.30
C MET A 66 5.59 24.73 9.25
N LYS A 67 5.97 25.05 10.49
CA LYS A 67 6.21 24.04 11.53
C LYS A 67 4.97 23.19 11.79
N LEU A 68 3.79 23.81 11.80
CA LEU A 68 2.52 23.10 11.98
C LEU A 68 2.24 22.13 10.82
N LYS A 69 2.51 22.53 9.58
CA LYS A 69 2.35 21.65 8.40
C LYS A 69 3.32 20.47 8.44
N LEU A 70 4.58 20.70 8.78
CA LEU A 70 5.57 19.62 8.92
C LEU A 70 5.18 18.64 10.04
N TRP A 71 4.75 19.15 11.20
CA TRP A 71 4.25 18.29 12.28
C TRP A 71 3.02 17.50 11.88
N ASN A 72 2.12 18.11 11.11
CA ASN A 72 0.96 17.39 10.59
C ASN A 72 1.35 16.29 9.58
N LEU A 73 2.34 16.51 8.70
CA LEU A 73 2.87 15.45 7.85
C LEU A 73 3.51 14.32 8.64
N ILE A 74 4.31 14.64 9.66
CA ILE A 74 4.91 13.63 10.57
C ILE A 74 3.80 12.78 11.20
N ALA A 75 2.78 13.42 11.77
CA ALA A 75 1.66 12.73 12.39
C ALA A 75 0.90 11.84 11.39
N LEU A 76 0.68 12.30 10.16
CA LEU A 76 0.06 11.50 9.11
C LEU A 76 0.87 10.25 8.78
N VAL A 77 2.19 10.38 8.61
CA VAL A 77 3.08 9.23 8.36
C VAL A 77 3.03 8.22 9.50
N GLU A 78 3.09 8.70 10.74
CA GLU A 78 3.03 7.85 11.95
C GLU A 78 1.68 7.15 12.10
N ASP A 79 0.58 7.87 11.89
CA ASP A 79 -0.78 7.34 11.97
C ASP A 79 -1.00 6.23 10.94
N PHE A 80 -0.59 6.45 9.68
CA PHE A 80 -0.71 5.42 8.65
C PHE A 80 0.23 4.24 8.90
N LYS A 81 1.46 4.47 9.38
CA LYS A 81 2.34 3.37 9.82
C LYS A 81 1.66 2.53 10.92
N MET A 82 1.03 3.18 11.89
CA MET A 82 0.29 2.51 12.96
C MET A 82 -0.89 1.70 12.41
N VAL A 83 -1.58 2.20 11.38
CA VAL A 83 -2.61 1.44 10.66
C VAL A 83 -2.03 0.16 10.06
N ILE A 84 -0.89 0.22 9.36
CA ILE A 84 -0.23 -0.97 8.79
C ILE A 84 0.09 -2.00 9.88
N THR A 85 0.75 -1.55 10.95
CA THR A 85 1.16 -2.42 12.06
C THR A 85 -0.05 -3.09 12.72
N ASN A 86 -1.14 -2.36 12.93
CA ASN A 86 -2.36 -2.93 13.53
C ASN A 86 -3.07 -3.88 12.57
N ASN A 87 -3.11 -3.57 11.27
CA ASN A 87 -3.70 -4.44 10.27
C ASN A 87 -2.95 -5.77 10.16
N ASN A 88 -1.61 -5.77 10.33
CA ASN A 88 -0.80 -6.99 10.36
C ASN A 88 -1.24 -7.99 11.44
N ALA A 89 -1.98 -7.58 12.47
CA ALA A 89 -2.50 -8.50 13.48
C ALA A 89 -3.77 -9.25 13.04
N VAL A 90 -4.43 -8.81 11.96
CA VAL A 90 -5.74 -9.34 11.52
C VAL A 90 -5.77 -9.82 10.07
N VAL A 91 -4.83 -9.39 9.23
CA VAL A 91 -4.69 -9.90 7.86
C VAL A 91 -3.92 -11.23 7.84
N ALA A 92 -4.09 -12.01 6.77
CA ALA A 92 -3.34 -13.23 6.55
C ALA A 92 -1.83 -12.94 6.39
N GLU A 93 -0.97 -13.90 6.73
CA GLU A 93 0.49 -13.73 6.73
C GLU A 93 1.02 -13.22 5.39
N GLU A 94 0.50 -13.75 4.28
CA GLU A 94 0.86 -13.36 2.92
C GLU A 94 0.49 -11.91 2.56
N CYS A 95 -0.45 -11.31 3.29
CA CYS A 95 -0.89 -9.93 3.10
C CYS A 95 -0.25 -8.95 4.08
N LYS A 96 0.57 -9.41 5.02
CA LYS A 96 1.28 -8.50 5.94
C LYS A 96 2.27 -7.63 5.18
N LYS A 97 2.45 -6.42 5.66
CA LYS A 97 3.39 -5.44 5.08
C LYS A 97 4.26 -4.86 6.17
N GLU A 98 5.54 -4.74 5.90
CA GLU A 98 6.47 -3.95 6.71
C GLU A 98 6.89 -2.72 5.91
N VAL A 99 6.95 -1.58 6.60
CA VAL A 99 7.29 -0.29 5.99
C VAL A 99 8.57 0.23 6.64
N ALA A 100 9.62 0.31 5.83
CA ALA A 100 10.85 1.01 6.17
C ALA A 100 10.71 2.47 5.69
N LEU A 101 10.88 3.42 6.61
CA LEU A 101 10.74 4.85 6.32
C LEU A 101 12.09 5.52 6.41
N GLU A 102 12.31 6.50 5.54
CA GLU A 102 13.50 7.32 5.57
C GLU A 102 13.46 8.28 6.76
N LYS A 103 14.61 8.53 7.38
CA LYS A 103 14.73 9.55 8.41
C LYS A 103 14.85 10.92 7.74
N CYS A 104 13.79 11.72 7.81
CA CYS A 104 13.79 13.06 7.25
C CYS A 104 14.59 14.05 8.11
N ASP A 105 15.44 14.84 7.48
CA ASP A 105 16.02 16.04 8.09
C ASP A 105 14.94 17.13 8.17
N ILE A 106 14.74 17.70 9.37
CA ILE A 106 13.70 18.70 9.65
C ILE A 106 14.28 20.13 9.66
N THR A 107 15.57 20.30 9.40
CA THR A 107 16.23 21.61 9.40
C THR A 107 15.86 22.44 8.18
N ASP A 108 15.77 21.81 7.01
CA ASP A 108 15.32 22.43 5.76
C ASP A 108 13.86 22.06 5.47
N THR A 109 12.99 23.05 5.38
CA THR A 109 11.54 22.82 5.26
C THR A 109 11.16 22.15 3.95
N ASP A 110 11.75 22.58 2.83
CA ASP A 110 11.38 22.08 1.52
C ASP A 110 11.77 20.61 1.41
N THR A 111 13.02 20.30 1.79
CA THR A 111 13.57 18.93 1.86
C THR A 111 12.78 18.07 2.85
N ALA A 112 12.44 18.60 4.02
CA ALA A 112 11.63 17.88 5.01
C ALA A 112 10.25 17.53 4.46
N SER A 113 9.59 18.48 3.78
CA SER A 113 8.27 18.26 3.22
C SER A 113 8.28 17.22 2.09
N GLU A 114 9.34 17.18 1.27
CA GLU A 114 9.53 16.16 0.23
C GLU A 114 9.69 14.78 0.84
N CYS A 115 10.63 14.63 1.76
CA CYS A 115 10.89 13.35 2.44
C CYS A 115 9.65 12.83 3.18
N LEU A 116 8.94 13.71 3.90
CA LEU A 116 7.73 13.32 4.64
C LEU A 116 6.58 12.93 3.70
N MET A 117 6.44 13.61 2.55
CA MET A 117 5.45 13.23 1.54
C MET A 117 5.78 11.88 0.89
N GLU A 118 7.05 11.58 0.63
CA GLU A 118 7.46 10.26 0.14
C GLU A 118 7.19 9.16 1.17
N ASN A 119 7.55 9.39 2.43
CA ASN A 119 7.21 8.48 3.52
C ASN A 119 5.69 8.26 3.62
N LEU A 120 4.88 9.32 3.44
CA LEU A 120 3.42 9.20 3.46
C LEU A 120 2.90 8.35 2.30
N LYS A 121 3.42 8.55 1.07
CA LYS A 121 3.09 7.70 -0.08
C LYS A 121 3.42 6.24 0.19
N ILE A 122 4.61 5.96 0.75
CA ILE A 122 5.06 4.59 1.06
C ILE A 122 4.08 3.90 2.02
N VAL A 123 3.72 4.55 3.13
CA VAL A 123 2.81 3.93 4.12
C VAL A 123 1.39 3.76 3.59
N VAL A 124 0.89 4.68 2.77
CA VAL A 124 -0.46 4.56 2.19
C VAL A 124 -0.48 3.55 1.05
N ALA A 125 0.57 3.44 0.24
CA ALA A 125 0.73 2.39 -0.75
C ALA A 125 0.75 1.01 -0.09
N ALA A 126 1.46 0.86 1.04
CA ALA A 126 1.44 -0.38 1.81
C ALA A 126 0.02 -0.74 2.30
N TYR A 127 -0.78 0.25 2.72
CA TYR A 127 -2.16 0.02 3.13
C TYR A 127 -3.02 -0.43 1.95
N ARG A 128 -2.93 0.26 0.81
CA ARG A 128 -3.61 -0.12 -0.43
C ARG A 128 -3.28 -1.57 -0.80
N ASP A 129 -2.00 -1.94 -0.73
CA ASP A 129 -1.54 -3.29 -1.07
C ASP A 129 -2.06 -4.34 -0.08
N GLN A 130 -2.16 -4.01 1.22
CA GLN A 130 -2.83 -4.87 2.21
C GLN A 130 -4.29 -5.11 1.84
N GLU A 131 -5.05 -4.05 1.51
CA GLU A 131 -6.46 -4.22 1.16
C GLU A 131 -6.64 -4.98 -0.17
N ALA A 132 -5.77 -4.73 -1.15
CA ALA A 132 -5.79 -5.43 -2.43
C ALA A 132 -5.51 -6.94 -2.26
N CYS A 133 -4.49 -7.30 -1.47
CA CYS A 133 -4.21 -8.69 -1.12
C CYS A 133 -5.34 -9.33 -0.32
N HIS A 134 -5.94 -8.58 0.62
CA HIS A 134 -7.06 -9.06 1.43
C HIS A 134 -8.39 -9.18 0.64
N GLY A 135 -8.47 -8.57 -0.55
CA GLY A 135 -9.63 -8.57 -1.43
C GLY A 135 -10.82 -7.72 -0.96
N LYS A 136 -10.69 -7.01 0.17
CA LYS A 136 -11.74 -6.16 0.75
C LYS A 136 -11.14 -5.09 1.66
N ALA A 137 -11.95 -4.08 1.95
CA ALA A 137 -11.54 -3.01 2.86
C ALA A 137 -11.23 -3.49 4.27
N ILE A 138 -10.11 -3.04 4.83
CA ILE A 138 -9.71 -3.36 6.22
C ILE A 138 -10.27 -2.25 7.12
N ARG A 139 -11.38 -2.55 7.79
CA ARG A 139 -12.07 -1.59 8.66
C ARG A 139 -11.32 -1.44 9.98
N SER A 140 -10.78 -0.25 10.20
CA SER A 140 -10.04 0.12 11.40
C SER A 140 -10.46 1.50 11.90
N ARG A 141 -10.62 1.66 13.21
CA ARG A 141 -10.85 2.98 13.83
C ARG A 141 -9.66 3.89 13.59
N LEU A 142 -8.44 3.35 13.65
CA LEU A 142 -7.21 4.08 13.35
C LEU A 142 -7.21 4.56 11.89
N PHE A 143 -7.58 3.69 10.94
CA PHE A 143 -7.68 4.10 9.54
C PHE A 143 -8.73 5.21 9.34
N THR A 144 -9.87 5.13 10.04
CA THR A 144 -10.90 6.16 9.98
C THR A 144 -10.38 7.51 10.49
N VAL A 145 -9.56 7.51 11.55
CA VAL A 145 -8.93 8.72 12.09
C VAL A 145 -7.88 9.26 11.12
N ALA A 146 -6.95 8.41 10.66
CA ALA A 146 -5.90 8.78 9.71
C ALA A 146 -6.47 9.37 8.40
N LYS A 147 -7.53 8.76 7.86
CA LYS A 147 -8.26 9.26 6.69
C LYS A 147 -8.86 10.64 6.93
N LYS A 148 -9.49 10.87 8.09
CA LYS A 148 -10.06 12.18 8.44
C LYS A 148 -8.96 13.23 8.61
N LEU A 149 -7.83 12.86 9.21
CA LEU A 149 -6.69 13.75 9.35
C LEU A 149 -6.14 14.13 7.97
N LEU A 150 -5.92 13.17 7.08
CA LEU A 150 -5.41 13.42 5.73
C LEU A 150 -6.34 14.35 4.95
N PHE A 151 -7.64 14.07 4.97
CA PHE A 151 -8.63 14.92 4.31
C PHE A 151 -8.72 16.32 4.93
N GLY A 152 -8.75 16.39 6.26
CA GLY A 152 -8.81 17.65 7.01
C GLY A 152 -7.59 18.53 6.74
N SER A 153 -6.40 17.93 6.66
CA SER A 153 -5.16 18.61 6.27
C SER A 153 -5.25 19.16 4.86
N PHE A 154 -5.73 18.38 3.90
CA PHE A 154 -5.84 18.80 2.50
C PHE A 154 -6.75 20.03 2.37
N VAL A 155 -7.95 19.95 2.95
CA VAL A 155 -8.94 21.02 2.90
C VAL A 155 -8.45 22.25 3.67
N GLY A 156 -7.92 22.04 4.88
CA GLY A 156 -7.44 23.12 5.74
C GLY A 156 -6.29 23.90 5.08
N TRP A 157 -5.37 23.20 4.42
CA TRP A 157 -4.28 23.87 3.71
C TRP A 157 -4.75 24.62 2.47
N GLY A 158 -5.69 24.05 1.71
CA GLY A 158 -6.34 24.77 0.60
C GLY A 158 -7.07 26.04 1.05
N MET A 159 -7.67 26.04 2.24
CA MET A 159 -8.29 27.24 2.80
C MET A 159 -7.27 28.30 3.26
N MET A 160 -6.11 27.87 3.77
CA MET A 160 -5.03 28.79 4.17
C MET A 160 -4.25 29.35 2.97
N HIS A 161 -4.28 28.66 1.84
CA HIS A 161 -3.57 29.01 0.61
C HIS A 161 -4.52 28.97 -0.59
N PRO A 162 -5.48 29.90 -0.69
CA PRO A 162 -6.49 29.87 -1.74
C PRO A 162 -5.93 30.11 -3.16
N ASP A 163 -4.76 30.75 -3.26
CA ASP A 163 -4.05 30.98 -4.52
C ASP A 163 -3.23 29.77 -4.96
N CYS A 164 -3.09 28.78 -4.07
CA CYS A 164 -2.66 27.43 -4.37
C CYS A 164 -3.92 26.56 -4.60
#